data_AF-A0A1H9AUC0-F1
#
_entry.id   AF-A0A1H9AUC0-F1
#
_cell.length_a   1.000
_cell.length_b   1.000
_cell.length_c   1.000
_cell.angle_alpha   90.00
_cell.angle_beta   90.00
_cell.angle_gamma   90.00
#
_symmetry.space_group_name_H-M   'P 1'
#
loop_
_entity.id
_entity.type
_entity.pdbx_description
1 polymer ?
#
loop_
_entity_poly.entity_id
_entity_poly.type
_entity_poly.pdbx_seq_one_letter_code
_entity_poly.pdbx_strand_id
1 'polypeptide(L)'
;MKKKAVVALCSLMAVLSLAACGKGKETSPESEWAGVYIGKDGSLLILCEDGGGYINGGTPDNYKIKWKIDDDEIVIKCDRFEKLIIDIDDAEPDDTICVSGKEGQSWRDEDFDRTEIYEED
;
A
#
# COMPACT_ATOMS: atom_id res chain seq x y z
N MET A 1 -35.69 7.78 16.26
CA MET A 1 -34.44 7.42 15.56
C MET A 1 -33.25 7.63 16.49
N LYS A 2 -32.33 6.66 16.52
CA LYS A 2 -30.87 6.73 16.73
C LYS A 2 -30.43 5.52 17.55
N LYS A 3 -29.84 4.56 16.84
CA LYS A 3 -29.18 3.38 17.39
C LYS A 3 -27.68 3.55 17.18
N LYS A 4 -26.93 3.21 18.25
CA LYS A 4 -25.53 2.73 18.28
C LYS A 4 -24.41 3.76 18.14
N ALA A 5 -23.69 3.96 19.24
CA ALA A 5 -22.27 4.28 19.26
C ALA A 5 -21.59 3.25 20.17
N VAL A 6 -21.17 2.13 19.56
CA VAL A 6 -20.23 1.13 20.11
C VAL A 6 -19.51 0.69 18.82
N VAL A 7 -18.29 1.13 18.53
CA VAL A 7 -17.03 0.63 19.07
C VAL A 7 -15.95 1.66 18.70
N ALA A 8 -15.34 2.33 19.67
CA ALA A 8 -14.14 3.14 19.46
C ALA A 8 -13.21 2.90 20.65
N LEU A 9 -12.52 1.76 20.67
CA LEU A 9 -11.59 1.47 21.76
C LEU A 9 -10.35 0.64 21.39
N CYS A 10 -10.05 0.41 20.11
CA CYS A 10 -8.86 -0.37 19.72
C CYS A 10 -7.83 0.38 18.87
N SER A 11 -8.08 1.60 18.41
CA SER A 11 -7.18 2.27 17.44
C SER A 11 -6.11 3.17 18.08
N LEU A 12 -6.17 3.45 19.38
CA LEU A 12 -5.36 4.53 19.98
C LEU A 12 -3.90 4.17 20.33
N MET A 13 -3.47 2.91 20.17
CA MET A 13 -2.10 2.50 20.52
C MET A 13 -1.12 2.43 19.34
N ALA A 14 -1.53 2.73 18.11
CA ALA A 14 -0.61 2.77 16.97
C ALA A 14 0.06 4.14 16.74
N VAL A 15 -0.38 5.20 17.43
CA VAL A 15 -0.10 6.60 17.04
C VAL A 15 1.12 7.22 17.77
N LEU A 16 1.80 6.48 18.65
CA LEU A 16 2.95 7.03 19.39
C LEU A 16 4.32 6.79 18.72
N SER A 17 4.39 6.09 17.59
CA SER A 17 5.67 5.80 16.92
C SER A 17 6.07 6.78 15.80
N LEU A 18 5.18 7.66 15.33
CA LEU A 18 5.50 8.55 14.20
C LEU A 18 6.12 9.92 14.59
N ALA A 19 5.98 10.38 15.83
CA ALA A 19 6.38 11.75 16.20
C ALA A 19 7.83 11.89 16.74
N ALA A 20 8.65 10.83 16.68
CA ALA A 20 9.99 10.84 17.29
C ALA A 20 11.07 10.26 16.37
N CYS A 21 11.41 10.94 15.27
CA CYS A 21 12.70 10.92 14.57
C CYS A 21 12.70 12.15 13.64
N GLY A 22 13.37 13.28 13.92
CA GLY A 22 14.78 13.37 14.24
C GLY A 22 15.57 13.45 12.94
N LYS A 23 16.03 14.65 12.57
CA LYS A 23 16.97 14.95 11.48
C LYS A 23 17.95 13.79 11.21
N GLY A 24 17.89 13.21 10.00
CA GLY A 24 18.92 12.28 9.51
C GLY A 24 18.59 10.78 9.61
N LYS A 25 17.33 10.36 9.46
CA LYS A 25 17.04 8.99 9.02
C LYS A 25 17.26 8.94 7.51
N GLU A 26 18.17 8.09 7.04
CA GLU A 26 18.03 7.53 5.70
C GLU A 26 16.63 6.90 5.67
N THR A 27 15.69 7.55 4.97
CA THR A 27 14.44 6.89 4.61
C THR A 27 14.87 5.68 3.79
N SER A 28 14.50 4.47 4.23
CA SER A 28 14.71 3.32 3.37
C SER A 28 13.90 3.55 2.09
N PRO A 29 14.31 3.02 0.94
CA PRO A 29 13.51 3.10 -0.27
C PRO A 29 12.04 2.69 0.00
N GLU A 30 11.82 1.69 0.83
CA GLU A 30 10.47 1.26 1.23
C GLU A 30 9.68 2.32 2.00
N SER A 31 10.33 3.21 2.74
CA SER A 31 9.67 4.32 3.43
C SER A 31 9.16 5.37 2.46
N GLU A 32 9.83 5.57 1.32
CA GLU A 32 9.46 6.57 0.32
C GLU A 32 8.25 6.10 -0.51
N TRP A 33 8.24 4.80 -0.84
CA TRP A 33 7.17 4.12 -1.57
C TRP A 33 6.00 3.65 -0.68
N ALA A 34 6.12 3.78 0.65
CA ALA A 34 4.99 3.50 1.53
C ALA A 34 3.86 4.52 1.30
N GLY A 35 2.63 4.05 1.22
CA GLY A 35 1.51 4.93 0.89
C GLY A 35 0.23 4.18 0.54
N VAL A 36 -0.79 4.97 0.23
CA VAL A 36 -2.07 4.48 -0.30
C VAL A 36 -2.19 4.90 -1.75
N TYR A 37 -2.56 3.93 -2.56
CA TYR A 37 -2.65 4.01 -4.00
C TYR A 37 -4.05 3.55 -4.40
N ILE A 38 -4.71 4.31 -5.27
CA ILE A 38 -6.07 4.05 -5.71
C ILE A 38 -6.06 3.79 -7.21
N GLY A 39 -6.57 2.63 -7.62
CA GLY A 39 -6.71 2.28 -9.02
C GLY A 39 -7.91 2.97 -9.67
N LYS A 40 -7.88 3.12 -10.99
CA LYS A 40 -8.95 3.81 -11.75
C LYS A 40 -10.28 3.07 -11.67
N ASP A 41 -10.25 1.76 -11.43
CA ASP A 41 -11.41 0.92 -11.22
C ASP A 41 -11.92 0.89 -9.76
N GLY A 42 -11.28 1.64 -8.85
CA GLY A 42 -11.59 1.66 -7.43
C GLY A 42 -10.88 0.58 -6.61
N SER A 43 -9.95 -0.17 -7.22
CA SER A 43 -8.99 -1.00 -6.50
C SER A 43 -8.14 -0.17 -5.53
N LEU A 44 -7.61 -0.84 -4.50
CA LEU A 44 -6.78 -0.22 -3.48
C LEU A 44 -5.48 -0.99 -3.33
N LEU A 45 -4.37 -0.28 -3.24
CA LEU A 45 -3.07 -0.79 -2.85
C LEU A 45 -2.54 0.05 -1.68
N ILE A 46 -2.15 -0.63 -0.61
CA ILE A 46 -1.60 0.00 0.60
C ILE A 46 -0.25 -0.66 0.86
N LEU A 47 0.81 0.14 0.80
CA LEU A 47 2.18 -0.26 1.10
C LEU A 47 2.57 0.34 2.46
N CYS A 48 2.80 -0.51 3.47
CA CYS A 48 3.26 -0.08 4.78
C CYS A 48 4.80 -0.09 4.84
N GLU A 49 5.40 0.86 5.57
CA GLU A 49 6.86 0.98 5.75
C GLU A 49 7.53 -0.28 6.31
N ASP A 50 6.78 -1.14 7.00
CA ASP A 50 7.28 -2.39 7.59
C ASP A 50 7.35 -3.56 6.58
N GLY A 51 7.11 -3.29 5.29
CA GLY A 51 7.05 -4.30 4.22
C GLY A 51 5.74 -5.10 4.20
N GLY A 52 4.76 -4.73 5.03
CA GLY A 52 3.39 -5.24 4.99
C GLY A 52 2.48 -4.38 4.11
N GLY A 53 1.21 -4.77 3.99
CA GLY A 53 0.24 -3.98 3.25
C GLY A 53 -1.07 -4.70 2.97
N TYR A 54 -1.88 -4.08 2.12
CA TYR A 54 -3.12 -4.65 1.60
C TYR A 54 -3.27 -4.36 0.11
N ILE A 55 -3.88 -5.28 -0.64
CA ILE A 55 -4.33 -5.05 -2.00
C ILE A 55 -5.78 -5.51 -2.17
N ASN A 56 -6.57 -4.75 -2.91
CA ASN A 56 -7.93 -5.03 -3.30
C ASN A 56 -8.04 -4.87 -4.82
N GLY A 57 -8.20 -5.96 -5.57
CA GLY A 57 -8.32 -5.92 -7.03
C GLY A 57 -9.77 -5.79 -7.52
N GLY A 58 -10.59 -4.96 -6.88
CA GLY A 58 -12.01 -4.80 -7.21
C GLY A 58 -12.91 -5.94 -6.72
N THR A 59 -12.43 -6.78 -5.80
CA THR A 59 -13.20 -7.82 -5.10
C THR A 59 -13.66 -7.34 -3.73
N PRO A 60 -14.71 -7.91 -3.12
CA PRO A 60 -15.07 -7.57 -1.74
C PRO A 60 -13.99 -7.95 -0.70
N ASP A 61 -13.04 -8.81 -1.07
CA ASP A 61 -11.95 -9.27 -0.22
C ASP A 61 -10.72 -8.35 -0.33
N ASN A 62 -10.12 -8.04 0.83
CA ASN A 62 -8.82 -7.37 0.93
C ASN A 62 -7.75 -8.41 1.22
N TYR A 63 -6.73 -8.49 0.36
CA TYR A 63 -5.64 -9.44 0.51
C TYR A 63 -4.49 -8.79 1.26
N LYS A 64 -4.05 -9.41 2.35
CA LYS A 64 -2.80 -9.01 3.02
C LYS A 64 -1.63 -9.30 2.11
N ILE A 65 -0.74 -8.34 1.96
CA ILE A 65 0.46 -8.51 1.14
C ILE A 65 1.72 -8.39 1.99
N LYS A 66 2.79 -8.98 1.48
CA LYS A 66 4.17 -8.61 1.82
C LYS A 66 4.81 -8.02 0.58
N TRP A 67 5.63 -7.00 0.76
CA TRP A 67 6.34 -6.37 -0.32
C TRP A 67 7.76 -5.99 0.09
N LYS A 68 8.60 -5.78 -0.92
CA LYS A 68 9.96 -5.25 -0.81
C LYS A 68 10.35 -4.63 -2.14
N ILE A 69 11.38 -3.79 -2.13
CA ILE A 69 12.07 -3.37 -3.35
C ILE A 69 13.18 -4.40 -3.65
N ASP A 70 13.33 -4.74 -4.92
CA ASP A 70 14.34 -5.65 -5.44
C ASP A 70 14.87 -5.04 -6.75
N ASP A 71 16.03 -4.39 -6.67
CA ASP A 71 16.55 -3.50 -7.72
C ASP A 71 15.49 -2.43 -8.09
N ASP A 72 15.05 -2.41 -9.36
CA ASP A 72 14.10 -1.43 -9.90
C ASP A 72 12.65 -1.97 -9.92
N GLU A 73 12.34 -3.00 -9.11
CA GLU A 73 10.99 -3.56 -8.98
C GLU A 73 10.49 -3.51 -7.52
N ILE A 74 9.22 -3.11 -7.31
CA ILE A 74 8.48 -3.47 -6.10
C ILE A 74 7.86 -4.85 -6.31
N VAL A 75 8.22 -5.80 -5.46
CA VAL A 75 7.73 -7.18 -5.52
C VAL A 75 6.68 -7.41 -4.45
N ILE A 76 5.43 -7.66 -4.86
CA ILE A 76 4.28 -7.91 -3.99
C ILE A 76 3.93 -9.40 -3.98
N LYS A 77 3.70 -9.97 -2.79
CA LYS A 77 3.29 -11.38 -2.61
C LYS A 77 2.10 -11.51 -1.65
N CYS A 78 1.18 -12.40 -1.95
CA CYS A 78 0.12 -12.83 -1.02
C CYS A 78 -0.36 -14.26 -1.30
N ASP A 79 -1.29 -14.75 -0.48
CA ASP A 79 -1.82 -16.12 -0.63
C ASP A 79 -2.58 -16.34 -1.95
N ARG A 80 -3.08 -15.26 -2.56
CA ARG A 80 -3.86 -15.31 -3.82
C ARG A 80 -2.97 -15.19 -5.06
N PHE A 81 -1.88 -14.44 -4.96
CA PHE A 81 -1.00 -14.03 -6.04
C PHE A 81 0.43 -14.37 -5.65
N GLU A 82 1.05 -15.32 -6.35
CA GLU A 82 2.40 -15.80 -6.04
C GLU A 82 3.45 -14.67 -6.11
N LYS A 83 3.27 -13.75 -7.06
CA LYS A 83 4.11 -12.58 -7.32
C LYS A 83 3.38 -11.58 -8.24
N LEU A 84 3.15 -10.38 -7.74
CA LEU A 84 2.84 -9.19 -8.54
C LEU A 84 4.08 -8.28 -8.54
N ILE A 85 4.23 -7.46 -9.57
CA ILE A 85 5.33 -6.49 -9.66
C ILE A 85 4.81 -5.09 -9.99
N ILE A 86 5.58 -4.10 -9.57
CA ILE A 86 5.53 -2.74 -10.07
C ILE A 86 6.94 -2.40 -10.54
N ASP A 87 7.07 -1.99 -11.79
CA ASP A 87 8.32 -1.48 -12.33
C ASP A 87 8.48 -0.02 -11.87
N ILE A 88 9.62 0.28 -11.25
CA ILE A 88 9.94 1.60 -10.72
C ILE A 88 11.23 2.18 -11.31
N ASP A 89 11.74 1.61 -12.41
CA ASP A 89 12.89 2.17 -13.14
C ASP A 89 12.58 3.60 -13.59
N ASP A 90 13.42 4.55 -13.17
CA ASP A 90 13.25 5.99 -13.35
C ASP A 90 11.90 6.57 -12.84
N ALA A 91 11.18 5.88 -11.95
CA ALA A 91 9.90 6.34 -11.39
C ALA A 91 10.06 7.01 -10.02
N GLU A 92 9.20 7.99 -9.74
CA GLU A 92 9.07 8.62 -8.42
C GLU A 92 7.83 8.08 -7.65
N PRO A 93 7.82 8.08 -6.30
CA PRO A 93 6.70 7.53 -5.52
C PRO A 93 5.31 8.13 -5.79
N ASP A 94 5.26 9.35 -6.32
CA ASP A 94 4.03 10.07 -6.64
C ASP A 94 3.57 9.87 -8.10
N ASP A 95 4.37 9.18 -8.92
CA ASP A 95 3.99 8.81 -10.28
C ASP A 95 2.88 7.75 -10.28
N THR A 96 2.14 7.68 -11.38
CA THR A 96 1.21 6.57 -11.63
C THR A 96 2.02 5.28 -11.79
N ILE A 97 1.70 4.29 -10.97
CA ILE A 97 2.34 2.97 -11.01
C ILE A 97 1.41 1.93 -11.63
N CYS A 98 1.97 0.93 -12.31
CA CYS A 98 1.19 -0.20 -12.83
C CYS A 98 1.52 -1.47 -12.03
N VAL A 99 0.49 -2.09 -11.45
CA VAL A 99 0.63 -3.41 -10.82
C VAL A 99 0.37 -4.47 -11.87
N SER A 100 1.38 -5.28 -12.20
CA SER A 100 1.27 -6.35 -13.21
C SER A 100 1.36 -7.74 -12.60
N GLY A 101 0.58 -8.67 -13.14
CA GLY A 101 0.67 -10.09 -12.82
C GLY A 101 1.86 -10.75 -13.50
N LYS A 102 2.64 -11.57 -12.78
CA LYS A 102 3.66 -12.43 -13.39
C LYS A 102 3.25 -13.89 -13.35
N GLU A 103 3.93 -14.70 -14.17
CA GLU A 103 3.86 -16.18 -14.10
C GLU A 103 2.44 -16.77 -14.31
N GLY A 104 1.64 -16.15 -15.18
CA GLY A 104 0.31 -16.66 -15.53
C GLY A 104 -0.76 -16.41 -14.47
N GLN A 105 -0.50 -15.50 -13.53
CA GLN A 105 -1.49 -15.12 -12.52
C GLN A 105 -2.69 -14.41 -13.13
N SER A 106 -3.86 -14.69 -12.54
CA SER A 106 -5.12 -14.03 -12.87
C SER A 106 -5.21 -12.65 -12.18
N TRP A 107 -4.23 -11.80 -12.42
CA TRP A 107 -4.26 -10.37 -12.09
C TRP A 107 -4.45 -9.59 -13.40
N ARG A 108 -5.20 -8.51 -13.34
CA ARG A 108 -5.35 -7.58 -14.46
C ARG A 108 -4.42 -6.41 -14.20
N ASP A 109 -3.57 -6.09 -15.16
CA ASP A 109 -2.74 -4.90 -15.11
C ASP A 109 -3.62 -3.67 -14.86
N GLU A 110 -3.29 -2.93 -13.81
CA GLU A 110 -4.07 -1.79 -13.33
C GLU A 110 -3.13 -0.68 -12.88
N ASP A 111 -3.46 0.54 -13.29
CA ASP A 111 -2.75 1.75 -12.92
C ASP A 111 -3.28 2.25 -11.58
N PHE A 112 -2.38 2.66 -10.68
CA PHE A 112 -2.73 3.27 -9.41
C PHE A 112 -2.06 4.62 -9.26
N ASP A 113 -2.82 5.58 -8.73
CA ASP A 113 -2.34 6.90 -8.38
C ASP A 113 -2.18 7.01 -6.86
N ARG A 114 -1.07 7.59 -6.39
CA ARG A 114 -0.86 7.83 -4.95
C ARG A 114 -1.91 8.84 -4.44
N THR A 115 -2.45 8.57 -3.26
CA THR A 115 -3.43 9.44 -2.61
C THR A 115 -2.93 9.86 -1.23
N GLU A 116 -2.95 11.17 -0.97
CA GLU A 116 -2.72 11.71 0.36
C GLU A 116 -3.95 11.45 1.25
N ILE A 117 -3.73 10.82 2.40
CA ILE A 117 -4.75 10.73 3.44
C ILE A 117 -4.57 11.93 4.37
N TYR A 118 -5.45 12.91 4.25
CA TYR A 118 -5.50 14.02 5.21
C TYR A 118 -6.23 13.56 6.48
N GLU A 119 -5.67 13.87 7.66
CA GLU A 119 -6.44 13.92 8.89
C GLU A 119 -7.22 15.24 8.90
N GLU A 120 -8.56 15.19 8.93
CA GLU A 120 -9.33 16.36 9.34
C GLU A 120 -9.14 16.52 10.86
N ASP A 121 -8.49 17.62 11.27
CA ASP A 121 -8.27 18.03 12.67
C ASP A 121 -9.56 18.07 13.52
#